data_AF-A0A349EIU6-F1
#
_entry.id   AF-A0A349EIU6-F1
#
_cell.length_a   1.000
_cell.length_b   1.000
_cell.length_c   1.000
_cell.angle_alpha   90.00
_cell.angle_beta   90.00
_cell.angle_gamma   90.00
#
_symmetry.space_group_name_H-M   'P 1'
#
loop_
_entity.id
_entity.type
_entity.pdbx_description
1 polymer ?
#
loop_
_entity_poly.entity_id
_entity_poly.type
_entity_poly.pdbx_seq_one_letter_code
_entity_poly.pdbx_strand_id
1 'polypeptide(L)'
;MDKLTAQRLVRSTFKAPFDRGRFRDFINELCNGFNQDKAQTMQVPDAFAAHVKSCQRLGTFASLEEELADVLVVHLTESWKLERTRTALRDFVGHKLKRGDAYKEAGLIAFVAPDSQSWRFSYIRMEYETKRDPKTGKIK
;
A
#
# COMPACT_ATOMS: atom_id res chain seq x y z
N MET A 1 14.13 7.43 17.30
CA MET A 1 13.03 7.13 18.23
C MET A 1 13.49 6.14 19.29
N ASP A 2 13.09 6.30 20.56
CA ASP A 2 13.37 5.31 21.60
C ASP A 2 12.38 4.13 21.59
N LYS A 3 12.75 3.03 22.26
CA LYS A 3 11.98 1.77 22.25
C LYS A 3 10.57 1.92 22.81
N LEU A 4 10.37 2.72 23.86
CA LEU A 4 9.07 2.86 24.52
C LEU A 4 8.11 3.63 23.60
N THR A 5 8.60 4.68 22.96
CA THR A 5 7.84 5.45 21.97
C THR A 5 7.45 4.58 20.77
N ALA A 6 8.37 3.76 20.26
CA ALA A 6 8.08 2.83 19.15
C ALA A 6 6.97 1.83 19.51
N GLN A 7 7.02 1.24 20.69
CA GLN A 7 5.98 0.32 21.16
C GLN A 7 4.62 1.01 21.31
N ARG A 8 4.59 2.24 21.81
CA ARG A 8 3.35 3.04 21.92
C ARG A 8 2.78 3.38 20.56
N LEU A 9 3.62 3.75 19.60
CA LEU A 9 3.19 4.07 18.24
C LEU A 9 2.54 2.85 17.56
N VAL A 10 3.20 1.69 17.62
CA VAL A 10 2.65 0.43 17.08
C VAL A 10 1.32 0.09 17.77
N ARG A 11 1.26 0.16 19.11
CA ARG A 11 0.04 -0.20 19.85
C ARG A 11 -1.12 0.76 19.55
N SER A 12 -0.86 2.07 19.53
CA SER A 12 -1.88 3.10 19.29
C SER A 12 -2.40 3.13 17.85
N THR A 13 -1.57 2.69 16.90
CA THR A 13 -1.94 2.55 15.50
C THR A 13 -2.76 1.28 15.30
N PHE A 14 -2.20 0.11 15.62
CA PHE A 14 -2.78 -1.18 15.21
C PHE A 14 -3.85 -1.76 16.15
N LYS A 15 -3.95 -1.31 17.41
CA LYS A 15 -4.99 -1.77 18.34
C LYS A 15 -6.24 -0.89 18.36
N ALA A 16 -6.47 -0.16 17.28
CA ALA A 16 -7.57 0.78 17.18
C ALA A 16 -8.21 0.76 15.78
N PRO A 17 -9.43 1.29 15.64
CA PRO A 17 -10.05 1.52 14.35
C PRO A 17 -9.12 2.34 13.45
N PHE A 18 -9.25 2.14 12.14
CA PHE A 18 -8.44 2.86 11.17
C PHE A 18 -8.63 4.36 11.33
N ASP A 19 -7.50 5.06 11.41
CA ASP A 19 -7.45 6.51 11.36
C ASP A 19 -6.30 6.90 10.43
N ARG A 20 -6.62 7.75 9.45
CA ARG A 20 -5.67 8.16 8.42
C ARG A 20 -4.48 8.92 9.01
N GLY A 21 -4.71 9.74 10.03
CA GLY A 21 -3.66 10.52 10.70
C GLY A 21 -2.65 9.61 11.39
N ARG A 22 -3.12 8.70 12.24
CA ARG A 22 -2.27 7.71 12.92
C ARG A 22 -1.53 6.80 11.96
N PHE A 23 -2.17 6.36 10.87
CA PHE A 23 -1.48 5.58 9.85
C PHE A 23 -0.37 6.39 9.17
N ARG A 24 -0.65 7.64 8.77
CA ARG A 24 0.35 8.55 8.20
C ARG A 24 1.53 8.75 9.17
N ASP A 25 1.25 9.01 10.44
CA ASP A 25 2.27 9.27 11.45
C ASP A 25 3.12 8.01 11.70
N PHE A 26 2.49 6.84 11.74
CA PHE A 26 3.20 5.56 11.79
C PHE A 26 4.15 5.38 10.60
N ILE A 27 3.68 5.64 9.38
CA ILE A 27 4.52 5.50 8.17
C ILE A 27 5.64 6.56 8.15
N ASN A 28 5.36 7.78 8.58
CA ASN A 28 6.37 8.83 8.70
C ASN A 28 7.53 8.39 9.59
N GLU A 29 7.23 7.84 10.75
CA GLU A 29 8.25 7.33 11.67
C GLU A 29 8.94 6.07 11.16
N LEU A 30 8.19 5.16 10.51
CA LEU A 30 8.75 3.93 9.94
C LEU A 30 9.78 4.22 8.84
N CYS A 31 9.49 5.23 8.01
CA CYS A 31 10.30 5.61 6.85
C CYS A 31 11.33 6.71 7.14
N ASN A 32 11.34 7.29 8.35
CA ASN A 32 12.06 8.53 8.67
C ASN A 32 11.68 9.70 7.72
N GLY A 33 10.39 9.81 7.40
CA GLY A 33 9.84 10.76 6.45
C GLY A 33 9.45 10.13 5.11
N PHE A 34 8.46 10.71 4.44
CA PHE A 34 8.09 10.38 3.06
C PHE A 34 7.49 11.61 2.37
N ASN A 35 7.61 11.69 1.05
CA ASN A 35 7.15 12.82 0.26
C ASN A 35 5.62 12.76 0.08
N GLN A 36 4.91 13.80 0.52
CA GLN A 36 3.45 13.90 0.44
C GLN A 36 2.95 14.85 -0.68
N ASP A 37 3.84 15.48 -1.45
CA ASP A 37 3.51 16.48 -2.48
C ASP A 37 2.56 15.92 -3.54
N LYS A 38 2.66 14.60 -3.74
CA LYS A 38 1.93 13.83 -4.72
C LYS A 38 0.71 13.11 -4.14
N ALA A 39 0.27 13.46 -2.92
CA ALA A 39 -0.91 12.89 -2.30
C ALA A 39 -2.16 13.16 -3.13
N GLN A 40 -2.92 12.11 -3.49
CA GLN A 40 -4.11 12.23 -4.33
C GLN A 40 -5.04 11.03 -4.22
N THR A 41 -6.31 11.23 -4.57
CA THR A 41 -7.25 10.12 -4.81
C THR A 41 -6.92 9.47 -6.15
N MET A 42 -6.89 8.13 -6.18
CA MET A 42 -6.57 7.35 -7.36
C MET A 42 -7.82 6.64 -7.88
N GLN A 43 -8.05 6.75 -9.20
CA GLN A 43 -9.18 6.10 -9.86
C GLN A 43 -9.14 4.58 -9.68
N VAL A 44 -10.24 3.97 -9.26
CA VAL A 44 -10.34 2.50 -9.15
C VAL A 44 -10.79 1.95 -10.51
N PRO A 45 -9.99 1.10 -11.19
CA PRO A 45 -10.42 0.51 -12.45
C PRO A 45 -11.62 -0.43 -12.23
N ASP A 46 -12.52 -0.51 -13.20
CA ASP A 46 -13.73 -1.34 -13.14
C ASP A 46 -13.46 -2.80 -12.77
N ALA A 47 -12.35 -3.36 -13.27
CA ALA A 47 -11.90 -4.72 -12.95
C ALA A 47 -11.70 -4.97 -11.43
N PHE A 48 -11.51 -3.92 -10.63
CA PHE A 48 -11.32 -4.01 -9.18
C PHE A 48 -12.47 -3.38 -8.39
N ALA A 49 -13.45 -2.75 -9.04
CA ALA A 49 -14.57 -2.05 -8.39
C ALA A 49 -15.42 -2.99 -7.52
N ALA A 50 -15.45 -4.28 -7.86
CA ALA A 50 -16.09 -5.29 -7.03
C ALA A 50 -15.41 -5.43 -5.66
N HIS A 51 -14.13 -5.11 -5.49
CA HIS A 51 -13.37 -5.33 -4.24
C HIS A 51 -12.96 -4.03 -3.53
N VAL A 52 -12.64 -2.99 -4.29
CA VAL A 52 -12.10 -1.73 -3.81
C VAL A 52 -13.12 -0.63 -4.05
N LYS A 53 -13.50 0.07 -2.97
CA LYS A 53 -14.40 1.22 -3.01
C LYS A 53 -13.67 2.50 -3.37
N SER A 54 -12.50 2.72 -2.77
CA SER A 54 -11.66 3.89 -3.06
C SER A 54 -10.20 3.61 -2.77
N CYS A 55 -9.33 4.41 -3.38
CA CYS A 55 -7.90 4.36 -3.13
C CYS A 55 -7.32 5.77 -3.08
N GLN A 56 -6.49 6.02 -2.07
CA GLN A 56 -5.78 7.28 -1.89
C GLN A 56 -4.28 7.01 -1.77
N ARG A 57 -3.47 7.75 -2.52
CA ARG A 57 -2.03 7.87 -2.27
C ARG A 57 -1.80 8.96 -1.24
N LEU A 58 -1.15 8.61 -0.14
CA LEU A 58 -0.70 9.57 0.88
C LEU A 58 0.65 10.19 0.52
N GLY A 59 1.46 9.46 -0.24
CA GLY A 59 2.78 9.93 -0.66
C GLY A 59 3.65 8.80 -1.18
N THR A 60 4.92 9.12 -1.39
CA THR A 60 5.93 8.19 -1.88
C THR A 60 7.16 8.25 -0.97
N PHE A 61 7.68 7.09 -0.63
CA PHE A 61 8.94 6.89 0.09
C PHE A 61 10.02 6.42 -0.88
N ALA A 62 11.25 6.89 -0.69
CA ALA A 62 12.43 6.40 -1.41
C ALA A 62 13.36 5.74 -0.40
N SER A 63 13.77 4.51 -0.65
CA SER A 63 14.76 3.82 0.17
C SER A 63 16.17 4.39 -0.05
N LEU A 64 17.12 3.95 0.78
CA LEU A 64 18.54 4.27 0.59
C LEU A 64 19.13 3.73 -0.73
N GLU A 65 18.47 2.72 -1.31
CA GLU A 65 18.84 2.10 -2.58
C GLU A 65 18.03 2.68 -3.76
N GLU A 66 17.38 3.84 -3.55
CA GLU A 66 16.52 4.53 -4.52
C GLU A 66 15.27 3.74 -4.98
N GLU A 67 14.91 2.65 -4.29
CA GLU A 67 13.64 1.96 -4.52
C GLU A 67 12.47 2.82 -4.05
N LEU A 68 11.46 3.00 -4.91
CA LEU A 68 10.30 3.83 -4.64
C LEU A 68 9.13 2.99 -4.14
N ALA A 69 8.53 3.43 -3.04
CA ALA A 69 7.34 2.83 -2.47
C ALA A 69 6.21 3.83 -2.33
N ASP A 70 5.02 3.49 -2.82
CA ASP A 70 3.83 4.32 -2.59
C ASP A 70 3.14 3.96 -1.27
N VAL A 71 2.70 4.98 -0.54
CA VAL A 71 1.92 4.82 0.70
C VAL A 71 0.44 4.97 0.36
N LEU A 72 -0.32 3.88 0.45
CA LEU A 72 -1.71 3.84 0.00
C LEU A 72 -2.69 3.53 1.13
N VAL A 73 -3.87 4.16 1.05
CA VAL A 73 -5.06 3.78 1.81
C VAL A 73 -6.09 3.24 0.83
N VAL A 74 -6.59 2.03 1.07
CA VAL A 74 -7.52 1.32 0.20
C VAL A 74 -8.74 0.92 1.00
N HIS A 75 -9.87 1.57 0.74
CA HIS A 75 -11.14 1.17 1.34
C HIS A 75 -11.78 0.04 0.54
N LEU A 76 -12.16 -1.02 1.23
CA LEU A 76 -12.81 -2.18 0.64
C LEU A 76 -14.32 -1.97 0.56
N THR A 77 -14.99 -2.73 -0.30
CA THR A 77 -16.45 -2.71 -0.36
C THR A 77 -17.09 -3.49 0.79
N GLU A 78 -16.41 -4.50 1.35
CA GLU A 78 -16.94 -5.42 2.37
C GLU A 78 -15.86 -5.80 3.38
N SER A 79 -16.21 -5.98 4.66
CA SER A 79 -15.24 -6.28 5.74
C SER A 79 -14.54 -7.63 5.55
N TRP A 80 -15.26 -8.66 5.07
CA TRP A 80 -14.73 -10.02 4.89
C TRP A 80 -13.62 -10.11 3.83
N LYS A 81 -13.49 -9.10 2.96
CA LYS A 81 -12.49 -9.05 1.89
C LYS A 81 -11.06 -8.85 2.39
N LEU A 82 -10.90 -8.33 3.61
CA LEU A 82 -9.59 -8.23 4.26
C LEU A 82 -8.87 -9.58 4.24
N GLU A 83 -9.59 -10.66 4.57
CA GLU A 83 -9.00 -12.00 4.69
C GLU A 83 -9.20 -12.87 3.46
N ARG A 84 -10.35 -12.79 2.79
CA ARG A 84 -10.72 -13.75 1.74
C ARG A 84 -10.32 -13.35 0.32
N THR A 85 -9.90 -12.11 0.07
CA THR A 85 -9.56 -11.64 -1.29
C THR A 85 -8.14 -11.10 -1.39
N ARG A 86 -7.19 -11.71 -0.67
CA ARG A 86 -5.77 -11.28 -0.63
C ARG A 86 -5.15 -11.16 -2.03
N THR A 87 -5.40 -12.12 -2.91
CA THR A 87 -4.88 -12.11 -4.29
C THR A 87 -5.40 -10.90 -5.07
N ALA A 88 -6.71 -10.67 -5.10
CA ALA A 88 -7.31 -9.54 -5.82
C ALA A 88 -6.82 -8.18 -5.27
N LEU A 89 -6.64 -8.06 -3.96
CA LEU A 89 -6.10 -6.85 -3.33
C LEU A 89 -4.63 -6.63 -3.67
N ARG A 90 -3.82 -7.70 -3.72
CA ARG A 90 -2.43 -7.63 -4.17
C ARG A 90 -2.35 -7.20 -5.63
N ASP A 91 -3.18 -7.80 -6.48
CA ASP A 91 -3.18 -7.51 -7.92
C ASP A 91 -3.66 -6.08 -8.20
N PHE A 92 -4.60 -5.57 -7.42
CA PHE A 92 -4.98 -4.14 -7.44
C PHE A 92 -3.79 -3.24 -7.10
N VAL A 93 -3.05 -3.55 -6.04
CA VAL A 93 -1.85 -2.77 -5.68
C VAL A 93 -0.79 -2.85 -6.77
N GLY A 94 -0.52 -4.04 -7.31
CA GLY A 94 0.41 -4.20 -8.44
C GLY A 94 -0.03 -3.39 -9.68
N HIS A 95 -1.32 -3.31 -9.95
CA HIS A 95 -1.86 -2.42 -11.00
C HIS A 95 -1.58 -0.94 -10.72
N LYS A 96 -1.69 -0.51 -9.46
CA LYS A 96 -1.38 0.86 -9.04
C LYS A 96 0.09 1.18 -9.12
N LEU A 97 0.97 0.31 -8.61
CA LEU A 97 2.41 0.56 -8.62
C LEU A 97 3.01 0.63 -10.03
N LYS A 98 2.38 -0.05 -11.00
CA LYS A 98 2.76 0.01 -12.42
C LYS A 98 2.27 1.26 -13.15
N ARG A 99 1.35 2.05 -12.57
CA ARG A 99 0.68 3.17 -13.23
C ARG A 99 0.84 4.46 -12.44
N GLY A 100 1.26 5.53 -13.11
CA GLY A 100 1.39 6.84 -12.51
C GLY A 100 2.48 7.65 -13.18
N ASP A 101 3.01 8.60 -12.43
CA ASP A 101 4.11 9.48 -12.83
C ASP A 101 5.47 8.76 -12.88
N ALA A 102 5.63 7.69 -12.10
CA ALA A 102 6.80 6.81 -12.13
C ALA A 102 6.42 5.41 -11.65
N TYR A 103 7.14 4.41 -12.15
CA TYR A 103 7.04 3.04 -11.64
C TYR A 103 7.44 2.98 -10.15
N LYS A 104 6.79 2.12 -9.37
CA LYS A 104 7.11 1.86 -7.95
C LYS A 104 7.39 0.38 -7.72
N GLU A 105 8.48 0.10 -7.03
CA GLU A 105 8.95 -1.24 -6.69
C GLU A 105 8.13 -1.85 -5.56
N ALA A 106 7.55 -1.02 -4.69
CA ALA A 106 6.78 -1.48 -3.55
C ALA A 106 5.63 -0.57 -3.15
N GLY A 107 4.82 -1.02 -2.19
CA GLY A 107 3.73 -0.28 -1.61
C GLY A 107 3.54 -0.60 -0.13
N LEU A 108 3.30 0.45 0.67
CA LEU A 108 2.92 0.40 2.08
C LEU A 108 1.43 0.71 2.18
N ILE A 109 0.62 -0.31 2.45
CA ILE A 109 -0.82 -0.28 2.20
C ILE A 109 -1.60 -0.45 3.49
N ALA A 110 -2.56 0.43 3.74
CA ALA A 110 -3.65 0.20 4.67
C ALA A 110 -4.90 -0.27 3.91
N PHE A 111 -5.28 -1.54 4.06
CA PHE A 111 -6.58 -2.05 3.60
C PHE A 111 -7.61 -1.85 4.72
N VAL A 112 -8.71 -1.17 4.43
CA VAL A 112 -9.66 -0.70 5.45
C VAL A 112 -11.06 -1.23 5.12
N ALA A 113 -11.69 -1.91 6.09
CA ALA A 113 -13.08 -2.34 5.96
C ALA A 113 -14.04 -1.13 5.88
N PRO A 114 -15.27 -1.30 5.35
CA PRO A 114 -16.26 -0.21 5.28
C PRO A 114 -16.55 0.45 6.62
N ASP A 115 -16.61 -0.35 7.69
CA ASP A 115 -16.85 0.12 9.07
C ASP A 115 -15.63 0.79 9.72
N SER A 116 -14.46 0.72 9.09
CA SER A 116 -13.15 1.17 9.59
C SER A 116 -12.75 0.57 10.95
N GLN A 117 -13.50 -0.38 11.50
CA GLN A 117 -13.17 -1.08 12.74
C GLN A 117 -12.09 -2.12 12.51
N SER A 118 -12.16 -2.79 11.36
CA SER A 118 -11.16 -3.76 10.92
C SER A 118 -10.31 -3.19 9.79
N TRP A 119 -8.99 -3.33 9.91
CA TRP A 119 -8.07 -2.94 8.86
C TRP A 119 -6.77 -3.74 8.96
N ARG A 120 -6.02 -3.78 7.85
CA ARG A 120 -4.75 -4.50 7.76
C ARG A 120 -3.70 -3.62 7.11
N PHE A 121 -2.54 -3.54 7.74
CA PHE A 121 -1.33 -3.03 7.10
C PHE A 121 -0.61 -4.12 6.31
N SER A 122 -0.12 -3.78 5.12
CA SER A 122 0.57 -4.71 4.24
C SER A 122 1.71 -4.01 3.52
N TYR A 123 2.85 -4.68 3.44
CA TYR A 123 3.92 -4.34 2.51
C TYR A 123 3.80 -5.25 1.29
N ILE A 124 3.75 -4.67 0.10
CA ILE A 124 3.66 -5.39 -1.17
C ILE A 124 4.82 -4.95 -2.04
N ARG A 125 5.71 -5.88 -2.39
CA ARG A 125 6.83 -5.64 -3.30
C ARG A 125 6.54 -6.31 -4.63
N MET A 126 6.93 -5.65 -5.72
CA MET A 126 6.88 -6.21 -7.06
C MET A 126 8.02 -7.22 -7.20
N GLU A 127 7.69 -8.49 -7.35
CA GLU A 127 8.66 -9.50 -7.76
C GLU A 127 8.68 -9.56 -9.29
N TYR A 128 9.82 -9.20 -9.88
CA TYR A 128 10.04 -9.33 -11.31
C TYR A 128 10.64 -10.70 -11.60
N GLU A 129 9.82 -11.75 -11.63
CA GLU A 129 10.19 -12.91 -12.42
C GLU A 129 9.74 -12.68 -13.85
N THR A 130 10.61 -12.05 -14.65
CA THR A 130 10.61 -12.23 -16.10
C THR A 130 12.04 -12.04 -16.63
N LYS A 131 12.85 -13.10 -16.59
CA LYS A 131 14.08 -13.13 -17.40
C LYS A 131 13.64 -13.34 -18.85
N ARG A 132 13.69 -12.28 -19.64
CA ARG A 132 13.52 -12.37 -21.10
C ARG A 132 14.68 -13.19 -21.64
N ASP A 133 14.39 -14.33 -22.25
CA ASP A 133 15.43 -15.14 -22.90
C ASP A 133 16.03 -14.33 -24.05
N PRO A 134 17.34 -13.97 -24.02
CA PRO A 134 17.97 -13.14 -25.04
C PRO A 134 17.94 -13.76 -26.44
N LYS A 135 17.75 -15.07 -26.54
CA LYS A 135 17.72 -15.83 -27.80
C LYS A 135 16.32 -16.01 -28.36
N THR A 136 15.32 -16.19 -27.49
CA THR A 136 13.96 -16.59 -27.94
C THR A 136 12.90 -15.51 -27.75
N GLY A 137 13.20 -14.46 -26.97
CA GLY A 137 12.27 -13.34 -26.71
C GLY A 137 11.02 -13.72 -25.90
N LYS A 138 10.90 -15.00 -25.51
CA LYS A 138 9.79 -15.50 -24.70
C LYS A 138 9.96 -15.07 -23.24
N ILE A 139 8.83 -14.77 -22.62
CA ILE A 139 8.73 -14.48 -21.21
C ILE A 139 8.61 -15.83 -20.48
N LYS A 140 9.55 -16.13 -19.58
CA LYS A 140 9.44 -17.23 -18.61
C LYS A 140 9.17 -16.64 -17.24
#